data_AF-A0A0F9JMU2-F1
#
_entry.id   AF-A0A0F9JMU2-F1
#
_cell.length_a   1.000
_cell.length_b   1.000
_cell.length_c   1.000
_cell.angle_alpha   90.00
_cell.angle_beta   90.00
_cell.angle_gamma   90.00
#
_symmetry.space_group_name_H-M   'P 1'
#
loop_
_entity.id
_entity.type
_entity.pdbx_description
1 polymer ?
#
loop_
_entity_poly.entity_id
_entity_poly.type
_entity_poly.pdbx_seq_one_letter_code
_entity_poly.pdbx_strand_id
1 'polypeptide(L)'
;IGSKLMSFDDIPKEMQRRPQWVCWGKDKVPMNPNARTVGSPTSPKTWGSFDEAVEAAPFFNGIGFCFTKDDLFVGIDFDKCIKAISEEAKEEACLQKNARMSINKQGNPKMRRKPLFPRMRMPIRK
;
A
#
# COMPACT_ATOMS: atom_id res chain seq x y z
N ILE A 1 6.88 21.58 14.81
CA ILE A 1 7.04 20.11 14.66
C ILE A 1 5.81 19.62 13.92
N GLY A 2 5.91 19.41 12.61
CA GLY A 2 4.78 18.94 11.81
C GLY A 2 4.62 17.45 12.00
N SER A 3 3.58 17.01 12.72
CA SER A 3 3.20 15.61 12.79
C SER A 3 2.86 15.13 11.38
N LYS A 4 3.60 14.14 10.88
CA LYS A 4 3.27 13.41 9.65
C LYS A 4 1.87 12.84 9.83
N LEU A 5 0.88 13.38 9.11
CA LEU A 5 -0.45 12.78 9.06
C LEU A 5 -0.33 11.44 8.32
N MET A 6 -0.40 10.35 9.06
CA MET A 6 -0.50 9.00 8.50
C MET A 6 -1.99 8.71 8.27
N SER A 7 -2.43 8.65 7.01
CA SER A 7 -3.76 8.13 6.66
C SER A 7 -3.65 6.66 6.29
N PHE A 8 -4.62 5.87 6.77
CA PHE A 8 -4.70 4.42 6.60
C PHE A 8 -6.04 3.98 6.00
N ASP A 9 -6.76 4.92 5.38
CA ASP A 9 -8.14 4.73 4.91
C ASP A 9 -8.25 3.80 3.70
N ASP A 10 -7.18 3.68 2.90
CA ASP A 10 -7.12 2.85 1.69
C ASP A 10 -6.91 1.35 1.99
N ILE A 11 -6.73 0.99 3.27
CA ILE A 11 -6.49 -0.40 3.67
C ILE A 11 -7.81 -1.19 3.61
N PRO A 12 -7.88 -2.35 2.93
CA PRO A 12 -9.10 -3.15 2.85
C PRO A 12 -9.67 -3.52 4.22
N LYS A 13 -10.99 -3.40 4.40
CA LYS A 13 -11.66 -3.69 5.68
C LYS A 13 -11.49 -5.13 6.12
N GLU A 14 -11.37 -6.06 5.18
CA GLU A 14 -11.07 -7.47 5.42
C GLU A 14 -9.72 -7.66 6.12
N MET A 15 -8.74 -6.83 5.79
CA MET A 15 -7.39 -6.86 6.37
C MET A 15 -7.37 -6.15 7.72
N GLN A 16 -8.10 -5.02 7.86
CA GLN A 16 -8.25 -4.32 9.14
C GLN A 16 -8.85 -5.21 10.24
N ARG A 17 -9.76 -6.14 9.88
CA ARG A 17 -10.41 -7.06 10.82
C ARG A 17 -9.48 -8.13 11.42
N ARG A 18 -8.27 -8.32 10.91
CA ARG A 18 -7.35 -9.37 11.38
C ARG A 18 -6.42 -8.82 12.47
N PRO A 19 -6.17 -9.56 13.57
CA PRO A 19 -5.21 -9.17 14.60
C PRO A 19 -3.77 -9.55 14.18
N GLN A 20 -3.34 -9.05 13.02
CA GLN A 20 -2.07 -9.38 12.37
C GLN A 20 -1.25 -8.12 12.09
N TRP A 21 -1.46 -7.06 12.87
CA TRP A 21 -0.81 -5.77 12.68
C TRP A 21 0.39 -5.59 13.59
N VAL A 22 1.43 -4.99 13.05
CA VAL A 22 2.64 -4.58 13.77
C VAL A 22 2.94 -3.12 13.46
N CYS A 23 3.73 -2.47 14.30
CA CYS A 23 4.45 -1.27 13.88
C CYS A 23 5.82 -1.67 13.32
N TRP A 24 6.53 -0.77 12.66
CA TRP A 24 7.92 -1.00 12.29
C TRP A 24 8.80 0.21 12.60
N GLY A 25 10.01 -0.08 13.06
CA GLY A 25 11.02 0.91 13.43
C GLY A 25 12.13 1.02 12.39
N LYS A 26 13.34 1.33 12.87
CA LYS A 26 14.55 1.37 12.04
C LYS A 26 14.75 0.04 11.30
N ASP A 27 15.23 0.11 10.06
CA ASP A 27 15.51 -1.05 9.20
C ASP A 27 14.31 -2.00 9.00
N LYS A 28 13.08 -1.48 9.12
CA LYS A 28 11.81 -2.24 9.02
C LYS A 28 11.68 -3.34 10.08
N VAL A 29 12.36 -3.22 11.22
CA VAL A 29 12.23 -4.18 12.32
C VAL A 29 10.80 -4.12 12.89
N PRO A 30 10.09 -5.26 12.98
CA PRO A 30 8.75 -5.30 13.55
C PRO A 30 8.75 -4.90 15.02
N MET A 31 7.74 -4.13 15.41
CA MET A 31 7.49 -3.64 16.76
C MET A 31 6.08 -4.05 17.18
N ASN A 32 5.97 -4.54 18.42
CA ASN A 32 4.68 -4.87 19.02
C ASN A 32 3.91 -3.56 19.27
N PRO A 33 2.71 -3.37 18.68
CA PRO A 33 1.97 -2.13 18.81
C PRO A 33 1.47 -1.87 20.24
N ASN A 34 1.16 -2.93 20.99
CA ASN A 34 0.64 -2.85 22.35
C ASN A 34 1.75 -2.60 23.37
N ALA A 35 2.82 -3.39 23.32
CA ALA A 35 3.90 -3.33 24.30
C ALA A 35 4.97 -2.28 23.95
N ARG A 36 4.98 -1.78 22.71
CA ARG A 36 6.02 -0.89 22.16
C ARG A 36 7.44 -1.45 22.25
N THR A 37 7.54 -2.76 22.27
CA THR A 37 8.80 -3.52 22.29
C THR A 37 9.06 -4.16 20.93
N VAL A 38 10.23 -4.78 20.77
CA VAL A 38 10.54 -5.57 19.57
C VAL A 38 9.51 -6.69 19.41
N GLY A 39 8.91 -6.76 18.22
CA GLY A 39 8.00 -7.82 17.83
C GLY A 39 8.69 -8.88 16.98
N SER A 40 7.92 -9.86 16.52
CA SER A 40 8.38 -10.88 15.59
C SER A 40 7.41 -10.98 14.41
N PRO A 41 7.90 -11.09 13.16
CA PRO A 41 7.04 -11.22 11.99
C PRO A 41 6.38 -12.61 11.89
N THR A 42 6.76 -13.56 12.75
CA THR A 42 6.28 -14.95 12.75
C THR A 42 5.61 -15.36 14.05
N SER A 43 5.52 -14.47 15.05
CA SER A 43 4.90 -14.75 16.35
C SER A 43 3.63 -13.93 16.55
N PRO A 44 2.43 -14.53 16.40
CA PRO A 44 1.15 -13.85 16.57
C PRO A 44 0.97 -13.14 17.91
N LYS A 45 1.65 -13.61 18.97
CA LYS A 45 1.63 -13.00 20.31
C LYS A 45 2.24 -11.59 20.35
N THR A 46 2.99 -11.22 19.33
CA THR A 46 3.64 -9.91 19.22
C THR A 46 2.92 -8.95 18.28
N TRP A 47 1.81 -9.40 17.69
CA TRP A 47 0.97 -8.59 16.80
C TRP A 47 -0.19 -8.00 17.60
N GLY A 48 -0.90 -7.06 16.99
CA GLY A 48 -2.10 -6.44 17.53
C GLY A 48 -3.19 -6.25 16.49
N SER A 49 -4.24 -5.56 16.90
CA SER A 49 -5.31 -5.09 16.02
C SER A 49 -4.85 -3.92 15.15
N PHE A 50 -5.66 -3.62 14.12
CA PHE A 50 -5.44 -2.45 13.28
C PHE A 50 -5.44 -1.16 14.11
N ASP A 51 -6.41 -0.99 15.00
CA ASP A 51 -6.57 0.22 15.80
C ASP A 51 -5.38 0.42 16.76
N GLU A 52 -4.91 -0.65 17.41
CA GLU A 52 -3.71 -0.62 18.26
C GLU A 52 -2.47 -0.19 17.46
N ALA A 53 -2.30 -0.70 16.24
CA ALA A 53 -1.19 -0.32 15.38
C ALA A 53 -1.28 1.14 14.89
N VAL A 54 -2.48 1.63 14.55
CA VAL A 54 -2.72 3.02 14.16
C VAL A 54 -2.46 3.98 15.31
N GLU A 55 -2.91 3.65 16.52
CA GLU A 55 -2.66 4.43 17.73
C GLU A 55 -1.16 4.50 18.06
N ALA A 56 -0.45 3.39 17.87
CA ALA A 56 0.99 3.31 18.10
C ALA A 56 1.83 3.94 16.97
N ALA A 57 1.28 4.09 15.77
CA ALA A 57 2.00 4.55 14.58
C ALA A 57 2.80 5.86 14.75
N PRO A 58 2.32 6.89 15.49
CA PRO A 58 3.07 8.13 15.72
C PRO A 58 4.42 7.94 16.45
N PHE A 59 4.61 6.81 17.13
CA PHE A 59 5.84 6.48 17.87
C PHE A 59 6.80 5.63 17.05
N PHE A 60 6.41 5.24 15.84
CA PHE A 60 7.15 4.35 14.96
C PHE A 60 7.24 4.94 13.55
N ASN A 61 7.87 4.22 12.63
CA ASN A 61 8.02 4.68 11.25
C ASN A 61 6.81 4.35 10.37
N GLY A 62 5.93 3.45 10.84
CA GLY A 62 4.64 3.12 10.24
C GLY A 62 4.04 1.84 10.81
N ILE A 63 2.98 1.35 10.18
CA ILE A 63 2.35 0.05 10.47
C ILE A 63 2.68 -0.96 9.36
N GLY A 64 2.56 -2.24 9.68
CA GLY A 64 2.76 -3.37 8.78
C GLY A 64 1.80 -4.52 9.11
N PHE A 65 1.62 -5.41 8.15
CA PHE A 65 0.75 -6.57 8.25
C PHE A 65 1.56 -7.85 8.12
N CYS A 66 1.33 -8.82 9.01
CA CYS A 66 2.01 -10.11 9.01
C CYS A 66 1.14 -11.17 8.32
N PHE A 67 1.63 -11.71 7.21
CA PHE A 67 0.95 -12.78 6.47
C PHE A 67 1.19 -14.14 7.12
N THR A 68 0.15 -14.96 7.11
CA THR A 68 0.15 -16.34 7.61
C THR A 68 -0.31 -17.30 6.52
N LYS A 69 -0.11 -18.60 6.75
CA LYS A 69 -0.54 -19.64 5.81
C LYS A 69 -2.06 -19.76 5.69
N ASP A 70 -2.79 -19.28 6.68
CA ASP A 70 -4.25 -19.38 6.77
C ASP A 70 -4.95 -18.12 6.21
N ASP A 71 -4.19 -17.14 5.72
CA ASP A 71 -4.74 -15.92 5.14
C ASP A 71 -5.17 -16.11 3.69
N LEU A 72 -6.18 -15.34 3.30
CA LEU A 72 -6.62 -15.20 1.90
C LEU A 72 -5.84 -14.10 1.17
N PHE A 73 -4.83 -13.53 1.83
CA PHE A 73 -4.04 -12.42 1.30
C PHE A 73 -2.66 -12.90 0.88
N VAL A 74 -2.13 -12.27 -0.17
CA VAL A 74 -0.75 -12.43 -0.62
C VAL A 74 -0.09 -11.07 -0.69
N GLY A 75 1.11 -10.95 -0.11
CA GLY A 75 1.97 -9.79 -0.29
C GLY A 75 2.75 -9.90 -1.59
N ILE A 76 2.60 -8.93 -2.49
CA ILE A 76 3.37 -8.83 -3.72
C ILE A 76 4.23 -7.58 -3.61
N ASP A 77 5.55 -7.74 -3.70
CA ASP A 77 6.51 -6.65 -3.67
C ASP A 77 7.04 -6.37 -5.08
N PHE A 78 7.06 -5.10 -5.47
CA PHE A 78 7.49 -4.65 -6.81
C PHE A 78 8.76 -3.81 -6.73
N ASP A 79 9.80 -4.38 -6.13
CA ASP A 79 11.11 -3.73 -6.08
C ASP A 79 11.81 -3.77 -7.44
N LYS A 80 12.30 -2.60 -7.89
CA LYS A 80 13.08 -2.43 -9.13
C LYS A 80 12.33 -2.87 -10.41
N CYS A 81 10.99 -2.95 -10.36
CA CYS A 81 10.16 -3.41 -11.47
C CYS A 81 9.84 -2.34 -12.52
N ILE A 82 10.17 -1.07 -12.24
CA ILE A 82 10.08 0.02 -13.21
C ILE A 82 11.48 0.24 -13.77
N LYS A 83 11.76 -0.30 -14.97
CA LYS A 83 12.81 0.29 -15.81
C LYS A 83 12.32 1.67 -16.21
N ALA A 84 13.18 2.67 -16.11
CA ALA A 84 12.88 4.02 -16.56
C ALA A 84 12.17 3.91 -17.91
N ILE A 85 10.93 4.39 -17.95
CA ILE A 85 10.28 4.68 -19.22
C ILE A 85 11.30 5.57 -19.94
N SER A 86 11.73 5.18 -21.15
CA SER A 86 12.78 5.89 -21.88
C SER A 86 12.48 7.39 -21.87
N GLU A 87 13.52 8.24 -21.91
CA GLU A 87 13.35 9.69 -21.75
C GLU A 87 12.26 10.29 -22.67
N GLU A 88 11.92 9.62 -23.77
CA GLU A 88 10.80 9.95 -24.66
C GLU A 88 9.41 9.96 -23.98
N ALA A 89 9.22 9.26 -22.85
CA ALA A 89 7.94 9.21 -22.12
C ALA A 89 7.85 10.17 -20.93
N LYS A 90 8.94 10.85 -20.57
CA LYS A 90 8.91 11.85 -19.48
C LYS A 90 8.25 13.16 -19.91
N GLU A 91 8.26 13.47 -21.21
CA GLU A 91 7.68 14.70 -21.74
C GLU A 91 6.14 14.66 -21.71
N GLU A 92 5.51 13.51 -22.00
CA GLU A 92 4.05 13.36 -21.84
C GLU A 92 3.59 13.41 -20.37
N ALA A 93 4.37 12.86 -19.42
CA ALA A 93 4.03 12.90 -18.00
C ALA A 93 4.18 14.31 -17.39
N CYS A 94 5.12 15.12 -17.88
CA CYS A 94 5.29 16.51 -17.46
C CYS A 94 4.16 17.41 -17.99
N LEU A 95 3.77 17.24 -19.25
CA LEU A 95 2.64 17.95 -19.86
C LEU A 95 1.30 17.62 -19.18
N GLN A 96 1.07 16.35 -18.79
CA GLN A 96 -0.16 15.96 -18.08
C GLN A 96 -0.24 16.55 -16.65
N LYS A 97 0.89 16.78 -15.99
CA LYS A 97 0.93 17.41 -14.65
C LYS A 97 0.52 18.88 -14.67
N ASN A 98 0.83 19.60 -15.74
CA ASN A 98 0.45 21.01 -15.92
C ASN A 98 -1.00 21.19 -16.42
N ALA A 99 -1.58 20.19 -17.08
CA ALA A 99 -2.98 20.24 -17.53
C ALA A 99 -4.01 20.12 -16.38
N ARG A 100 -3.64 19.49 -15.26
CA ARG A 100 -4.57 19.23 -14.15
C ARG A 100 -4.79 20.42 -13.20
N MET A 101 -4.07 21.53 -13.41
CA MET A 101 -4.25 22.78 -12.65
C MET A 101 -5.22 23.78 -13.30
N SER A 102 -5.74 23.50 -14.50
CA SER A 102 -6.77 24.32 -15.15
C SER A 102 -7.92 23.45 -15.67
N ILE A 103 -8.75 22.95 -14.76
CA ILE A 103 -10.12 22.56 -15.11
C ILE A 103 -11.04 23.14 -14.04
N ASN A 104 -11.23 24.46 -14.11
CA ASN A 104 -12.37 25.09 -13.49
C ASN A 104 -13.62 24.79 -14.35
N LYS A 105 -14.73 24.54 -13.66
CA LYS A 105 -16.01 23.98 -14.12
C LYS A 105 -16.50 24.52 -15.47
N GLN A 106 -16.89 23.63 -16.39
CA GLN A 106 -18.26 23.51 -16.95
C GLN A 106 -18.36 22.47 -18.08
N GLY A 107 -19.40 21.63 -18.05
CA GLY A 107 -19.92 20.93 -19.23
C GLY A 107 -19.71 19.42 -19.28
N ASN A 108 -20.76 18.67 -18.93
CA ASN A 108 -21.01 17.30 -19.40
C ASN A 108 -21.30 17.35 -20.93
N PRO A 109 -20.74 16.47 -21.78
CA PRO A 109 -21.53 15.31 -22.21
C PRO A 109 -20.72 14.01 -22.43
N LYS A 110 -21.25 12.91 -21.89
CA LYS A 110 -21.25 11.51 -22.40
C LYS A 110 -20.14 11.12 -23.41
N MET A 111 -19.24 10.22 -23.00
CA MET A 111 -18.51 9.36 -23.95
C MET A 111 -18.38 7.92 -23.42
N ARG A 112 -19.05 7.01 -24.12
CA ARG A 112 -18.93 5.55 -24.00
C ARG A 112 -17.54 5.10 -24.45
N ARG A 113 -16.85 4.25 -23.67
CA ARG A 113 -15.90 3.25 -24.22
C ARG A 113 -15.98 1.91 -23.48
N LYS A 114 -15.96 0.85 -24.29
CA LYS A 114 -16.21 -0.58 -24.04
C LYS A 114 -15.08 -1.24 -23.21
N PRO A 115 -15.32 -2.42 -22.59
CA PRO A 115 -14.30 -3.11 -21.81
C PRO A 115 -13.27 -3.77 -22.74
N LEU A 116 -11.98 -3.70 -22.37
CA LEU A 116 -10.92 -4.46 -23.02
C LEU A 116 -10.24 -5.32 -21.94
N PHE A 117 -10.66 -6.58 -21.84
CA PHE A 117 -9.85 -7.62 -21.19
C PHE A 117 -8.91 -8.21 -22.24
N PRO A 118 -7.60 -8.29 -21.96
CA PRO A 118 -6.76 -9.28 -22.60
C PRO A 118 -6.45 -10.40 -21.59
N ARG A 119 -6.99 -11.59 -21.86
CA ARG A 119 -6.43 -12.88 -21.39
C ARG A 119 -4.98 -12.96 -21.87
N MET A 120 -4.05 -13.30 -20.98
CA MET A 120 -2.77 -13.87 -21.40
C MET A 120 -2.47 -15.11 -20.57
N ARG A 121 -2.55 -16.27 -21.24
CA ARG A 121 -1.95 -17.54 -20.80
C ARG A 121 -0.43 -17.40 -20.88
N MET A 122 0.30 -17.93 -19.92
CA MET A 122 1.71 -18.25 -20.07
C MET A 122 2.07 -19.60 -19.40
N PRO A 123 3.14 -20.26 -19.86
CA PRO A 123 3.23 -21.71 -20.00
C PRO A 123 3.74 -22.41 -18.75
N ILE A 124 3.24 -23.63 -18.54
CA ILE A 124 3.83 -24.60 -17.60
C ILE A 124 5.18 -25.03 -18.19
N ARG A 125 6.26 -24.81 -17.46
CA ARG A 125 7.50 -25.58 -17.63
C ARG A 125 7.71 -26.43 -16.38
N LYS A 126 7.97 -27.71 -16.65
CA LYS A 126 8.09 -28.84 -15.73
C LYS A 126 9.15 -28.60 -14.66
#